data_AF-A0A1I5BG05-F1
#
_entry.id   AF-A0A1I5BG05-F1
#
_cell.length_a   1.000
_cell.length_b   1.000
_cell.length_c   1.000
_cell.angle_alpha   90.00
_cell.angle_beta   90.00
_cell.angle_gamma   90.00
#
_symmetry.space_group_name_H-M   'P 1'
#
loop_
_entity.id
_entity.type
_entity.pdbx_description
1 polymer ?
#
loop_
_entity_poly.entity_id
_entity_poly.type
_entity_poly.pdbx_seq_one_letter_code
_entity_poly.pdbx_strand_id
1 'polypeptide(L)'
;EHWGHLRTSNPIESVFATVRHRTVRTKGALSQKTAKLMVFTLIQAASKKWLRLKGRNQLPKVIEGIKFNDGVEVTDDTENRAA
;
A
#
# COMPACT_ATOMS: atom_id res chain seq x y z
N GLU A 1 3.52 -18.43 4.42
CA GLU A 1 2.19 -17.79 4.21
C GLU A 1 2.33 -16.71 3.15
N HIS A 2 1.35 -16.56 2.24
CA HIS A 2 1.37 -15.53 1.20
C HIS A 2 0.55 -14.32 1.64
N TRP A 3 1.18 -13.14 1.72
CA TRP A 3 0.53 -11.90 2.10
C TRP A 3 0.06 -11.10 0.87
N GLY A 4 -1.06 -11.51 0.27
CA GLY A 4 -1.52 -10.99 -1.03
C GLY A 4 -1.87 -9.49 -1.14
N HIS A 5 -1.80 -8.73 -0.04
CA HIS A 5 -1.93 -7.26 -0.07
C HIS A 5 -0.59 -6.54 -0.27
N LEU A 6 0.52 -7.26 -0.14
CA LEU A 6 1.87 -6.71 -0.03
C LEU A 6 2.67 -7.09 -1.30
N ARG A 7 2.67 -6.21 -2.30
CA ARG A 7 3.46 -6.42 -3.54
C ARG A 7 4.92 -5.98 -3.39
N THR A 8 5.19 -5.13 -2.40
CA THR A 8 6.48 -4.52 -2.04
C THR A 8 6.52 -4.30 -0.52
N SER A 9 7.65 -3.89 0.09
CA SER A 9 7.79 -3.61 1.53
C SER A 9 6.86 -2.51 2.09
N ASN A 10 5.88 -2.01 1.33
CA ASN A 10 5.00 -0.95 1.77
C ASN A 10 3.54 -1.45 1.91
N PRO A 11 3.05 -1.69 3.15
CA PRO A 11 1.74 -2.28 3.38
C PRO A 11 0.58 -1.33 3.04
N ILE A 12 0.87 -0.04 2.83
CA ILE A 12 -0.13 0.99 2.55
C ILE A 12 -0.29 1.32 1.06
N GLU A 13 0.61 0.88 0.17
CA GLU A 13 0.60 1.33 -1.23
C GLU A 13 -0.67 0.92 -2.00
N SER A 14 -1.17 -0.32 -1.80
CA SER A 14 -2.33 -0.79 -2.56
C SER A 14 -3.66 -0.17 -2.09
N VAL A 15 -3.75 0.17 -0.80
CA VAL A 15 -5.00 0.63 -0.16
C VAL A 15 -5.30 2.09 -0.49
N PHE A 16 -4.25 2.91 -0.61
CA PHE A 16 -4.36 4.33 -0.96
C PHE A 16 -4.12 4.62 -2.45
N ALA A 17 -3.87 3.59 -3.28
CA ALA A 17 -3.56 3.75 -4.70
C ALA A 17 -4.59 4.64 -5.43
N THR A 18 -5.88 4.41 -5.20
CA THR A 18 -6.96 5.20 -5.83
C THR A 18 -6.95 6.67 -5.39
N VAL A 19 -6.68 6.92 -4.10
CA VAL A 19 -6.58 8.29 -3.56
C VAL A 19 -5.37 8.99 -4.16
N ARG A 20 -4.19 8.34 -4.14
CA ARG A 20 -2.95 8.85 -4.74
C ARG A 20 -3.12 9.17 -6.22
N HIS A 21 -3.72 8.26 -6.98
CA HIS A 21 -3.94 8.45 -8.42
C HIS A 21 -4.77 9.70 -8.70
N ARG A 22 -5.86 9.93 -7.96
CA ARG A 22 -6.66 11.16 -8.10
C ARG A 22 -5.91 12.41 -7.64
N THR A 23 -5.19 12.35 -6.52
CA THR A 23 -4.42 13.50 -6.02
C THR A 23 -3.32 13.94 -6.99
N VAL A 24 -2.64 12.99 -7.65
CA VAL A 24 -1.65 13.29 -8.69
C VAL A 24 -2.30 13.97 -9.90
N ARG A 25 -3.48 13.49 -10.32
CA ARG A 25 -4.22 14.05 -11.46
C ARG A 25 -4.77 15.45 -11.21
N THR A 26 -5.10 15.80 -9.97
CA THR A 26 -5.66 17.12 -9.61
C THR A 26 -4.61 18.09 -9.05
N LYS A 27 -3.33 17.74 -9.11
CA LYS A 27 -2.23 18.57 -8.62
C LYS A 27 -2.22 19.93 -9.35
N GLY A 28 -2.23 21.02 -8.57
CA GLY A 28 -2.21 22.40 -9.09
C GLY A 28 -3.57 22.94 -9.56
N ALA A 29 -4.61 22.11 -9.65
CA ALA A 29 -5.94 22.53 -10.11
C ALA A 29 -6.89 22.96 -8.96
N LEU A 30 -6.49 22.79 -7.71
CA LEU A 30 -7.34 22.96 -6.53
C LEU A 30 -6.72 23.94 -5.54
N SER A 31 -7.56 24.75 -4.91
CA SER A 31 -7.18 25.49 -3.69
C SER A 31 -6.83 24.50 -2.57
N GLN A 32 -6.03 24.94 -1.60
CA GLN A 32 -5.66 24.10 -0.44
C GLN A 32 -6.88 23.57 0.32
N LYS A 33 -7.93 24.39 0.47
CA LYS A 33 -9.17 24.00 1.15
C LYS A 33 -9.90 22.91 0.36
N THR A 34 -10.03 23.09 -0.95
CA THR A 34 -10.70 22.12 -1.83
C THR A 34 -9.92 20.81 -1.94
N ALA A 35 -8.59 20.88 -2.00
CA ALA A 35 -7.72 19.71 -2.02
C ALA A 35 -7.89 18.87 -0.75
N LYS A 36 -7.89 19.49 0.44
CA LYS A 36 -8.14 18.79 1.72
C LYS A 36 -9.51 18.10 1.74
N LEU A 37 -10.56 18.80 1.32
CA LEU A 37 -11.91 18.24 1.25
C LEU A 37 -11.96 17.04 0.28
N MET A 38 -11.38 17.20 -0.92
CA MET A 38 -11.32 16.13 -1.92
C MET A 38 -10.62 14.89 -1.36
N VAL A 39 -9.43 15.05 -0.75
CA VAL A 39 -8.69 13.93 -0.16
C VAL A 39 -9.50 13.26 0.95
N PHE A 40 -10.12 14.03 1.84
CA PHE A 40 -10.96 13.50 2.91
C PHE A 40 -12.12 12.66 2.37
N THR A 41 -12.87 13.20 1.40
CA THR A 41 -14.00 12.48 0.78
C THR A 41 -13.54 11.22 0.04
N LEU A 42 -12.40 11.27 -0.66
CA LEU A 42 -11.84 10.09 -1.32
C LEU A 42 -11.41 9.00 -0.33
N ILE A 43 -10.80 9.38 0.79
CA ILE A 43 -10.43 8.43 1.85
C ILE A 43 -11.68 7.81 2.46
N GLN A 44 -12.71 8.60 2.78
CA GLN A 44 -13.97 8.08 3.31
C GLN A 44 -14.69 7.13 2.33
N ALA A 45 -14.62 7.40 1.04
CA ALA A 45 -15.20 6.53 0.03
C ALA A 45 -14.41 5.21 -0.12
N ALA A 46 -13.08 5.30 -0.12
CA ALA A 46 -12.19 4.14 -0.22
C ALA A 46 -12.27 3.23 1.03
N SER A 47 -12.38 3.83 2.22
CA SER A 47 -12.37 3.09 3.49
C SER A 47 -13.50 2.07 3.63
N LYS A 48 -14.65 2.33 2.98
CA LYS A 48 -15.78 1.39 2.93
C LYS A 48 -15.42 0.05 2.28
N LYS A 49 -14.38 0.01 1.44
CA LYS A 49 -13.92 -1.19 0.72
C LYS A 49 -12.64 -1.78 1.30
N TRP A 50 -12.04 -1.17 2.31
CA TRP A 50 -10.79 -1.66 2.89
C TRP A 50 -11.03 -2.94 3.67
N LEU A 51 -10.33 -3.99 3.28
CA LEU A 51 -10.33 -5.26 3.99
C LEU A 51 -9.39 -5.17 5.19
N ARG A 52 -9.72 -5.89 6.27
CA ARG A 52 -8.77 -6.11 7.35
C ARG A 52 -7.51 -6.77 6.80
N LEU A 53 -6.35 -6.31 7.26
CA LEU A 53 -5.08 -6.91 6.91
C LEU A 53 -5.10 -8.40 7.33
N LYS A 54 -5.06 -9.28 6.33
CA LYS A 54 -4.68 -10.68 6.52
C LYS A 54 -3.22 -10.72 7.00
N GLY A 55 -2.75 -11.79 7.65
CA GLY A 55 -1.31 -11.93 7.95
C GLY A 55 -0.70 -10.83 8.84
N ARG A 56 -1.43 -10.32 9.85
CA ARG A 56 -0.95 -9.27 10.79
C ARG A 56 0.42 -9.58 11.42
N ASN A 57 0.77 -10.86 11.54
CA ASN A 57 2.04 -11.32 12.09
C ASN A 57 3.25 -10.90 11.25
N GLN A 58 3.04 -10.49 10.00
CA GLN A 58 4.09 -10.04 9.09
C GLN A 58 4.33 -8.52 9.18
N LEU A 59 3.47 -7.75 9.88
CA LEU A 59 3.67 -6.29 10.05
C LEU A 59 5.02 -5.92 10.68
N PRO A 60 5.49 -6.60 11.75
CA PRO A 60 6.79 -6.27 12.35
C PRO A 60 7.93 -6.33 11.34
N LYS A 61 7.96 -7.38 10.51
CA LYS A 61 8.96 -7.56 9.44
C LYS A 61 8.95 -6.43 8.43
N VAL A 62 7.76 -5.97 8.06
CA VAL A 62 7.59 -4.85 7.13
C VAL A 62 8.05 -3.53 7.76
N ILE A 63 7.80 -3.32 9.05
CA ILE A 63 8.28 -2.15 9.80
C ILE A 63 9.82 -2.16 9.91
N GLU A 64 10.42 -3.33 10.07
CA GLU A 64 11.88 -3.55 10.05
C GLU A 64 12.49 -3.38 8.64
N GLY A 65 11.68 -3.16 7.61
CA GLY A 65 12.14 -2.91 6.25
C GLY A 65 12.46 -4.16 5.44
N ILE A 66 12.06 -5.36 5.92
CA ILE A 66 12.23 -6.61 5.19
C ILE A 66 11.51 -6.53 3.84
N LYS A 67 12.16 -7.04 2.79
CA LYS A 67 11.63 -7.03 1.44
C LYS A 67 10.64 -8.17 1.23
N PHE A 68 9.52 -7.83 0.64
CA PHE A 68 8.53 -8.80 0.16
C PHE A 68 8.38 -8.66 -1.35
N ASN A 69 8.38 -9.78 -2.04
CA ASN A 69 8.03 -9.87 -3.46
C ASN A 69 6.75 -10.70 -3.60
N ASP A 70 5.70 -10.12 -4.16
CA ASP A 70 4.36 -10.75 -4.30
C ASP A 70 3.90 -11.47 -3.01
N GLY A 71 4.02 -10.80 -1.86
CA GLY A 71 3.55 -11.29 -0.57
C GLY A 71 4.42 -12.37 0.08
N VAL A 72 5.59 -12.67 -0.48
CA VAL A 72 6.58 -13.61 0.06
C VAL A 72 7.82 -12.84 0.49
N GLU A 73 8.31 -13.14 1.69
CA GLU A 73 9.55 -12.58 2.22
C GLU A 73 10.74 -13.00 1.33
N VAL A 74 11.56 -12.03 0.94
CA VAL A 74 12.77 -12.27 0.15
C VAL A 74 13.89 -12.60 1.13
N THR A 75 14.21 -13.89 1.24
CA THR A 75 15.42 -14.39 1.93
C THR A 75 16.55 -14.59 0.91
N ASP A 76 17.82 -14.45 1.30
CA ASP A 76 18.99 -14.62 0.40
C ASP A 76 18.99 -15.99 -0.32
N ASP A 77 18.42 -17.04 0.29
CA ASP A 77 18.27 -18.37 -0.34
C ASP A 77 17.37 -18.40 -1.58
N THR A 78 16.53 -17.38 -1.77
CA THR A 78 15.59 -17.31 -2.89
C THR A 78 16.23 -16.76 -4.17
N GLU A 79 17.35 -16.03 -4.08
CA GLU A 79 18.09 -15.56 -5.25
C GLU A 79 18.77 -16.72 -6.01
N ASN A 80 19.18 -17.79 -5.31
CA ASN A 80 19.87 -18.94 -5.92
C ASN A 80 18.97 -19.95 -6.64
N ARG A 81 17.64 -19.83 -6.56
CA ARG A 81 16.71 -20.75 -7.26
C ARG A 81 16.24 -20.25 -8.63
N ALA A 82 16.70 -19.07 -9.04
CA ALA A 82 16.39 -18.47 -10.34
C ALA A 82 17.58 -18.51 -11.33
N ALA A 83 18.54 -19.42 -11.12
CA ALA A 83 19.64 -19.72 -12.05
C ALA A 83 19.40 -21.05 -12.77
#